data_AF-A0A8S3C6I6-F1
#
_entry.id   AF-A0A8S3C6I6-F1
#
_cell.length_a   1.000
_cell.length_b   1.000
_cell.length_c   1.000
_cell.angle_alpha   90.00
_cell.angle_beta   90.00
_cell.angle_gamma   90.00
#
_symmetry.space_group_name_H-M   'P 1'
#
loop_
_entity.id
_entity.type
_entity.pdbx_description
1 polymer ?
#
loop_
_entity_poly.entity_id
_entity_poly.type
_entity_poly.pdbx_seq_one_letter_code
_entity_poly.pdbx_strand_id
1 'polypeptide(L)' 'FNMPLIAYHINKFRIRPVMSGFGIYDPTTIMNAQILHLAQREGWIKLGFYMITFFYYLYCMIAELIRE' A
#
# COMPACT_ATOMS: atom_id res chain seq x y z
N PHE A 1 3.28 -14.76 2.29
CA PHE A 1 3.79 -13.69 1.41
C PHE A 1 3.36 -12.27 1.82
N ASN A 2 2.15 -12.06 2.38
CA ASN A 2 1.61 -10.70 2.66
C ASN A 2 2.06 -10.05 3.98
N MET A 3 2.82 -10.74 4.83
CA MET A 3 3.21 -10.24 6.16
C MET A 3 4.02 -8.91 6.11
N PRO A 4 4.96 -8.70 5.18
CA PRO A 4 5.68 -7.42 5.05
C PRO A 4 4.76 -6.26 4.65
N LEU A 5 3.72 -6.53 3.86
CA LEU A 5 2.75 -5.53 3.42
C LEU A 5 1.88 -5.04 4.59
N ILE A 6 1.47 -5.97 5.47
CA ILE A 6 0.72 -5.65 6.68
C ILE A 6 1.59 -4.81 7.64
N ALA A 7 2.85 -5.22 7.86
CA ALA A 7 3.79 -4.47 8.67
C ALA A 7 4.02 -3.05 8.13
N TYR A 8 4.13 -2.90 6.80
CA TYR A 8 4.22 -1.60 6.15
C TYR A 8 2.97 -0.73 6.39
N HIS A 9 1.77 -1.30 6.30
CA HIS A 9 0.53 -0.55 6.58
C HIS A 9 0.44 -0.09 8.03
N ILE A 10 0.83 -0.94 8.99
CA ILE A 10 0.88 -0.58 10.41
C ILE A 10 1.89 0.55 10.63
N ASN A 11 3.08 0.44 10.06
CA ASN A 11 4.11 1.46 10.19
C ASN A 11 3.68 2.79 9.56
N LYS A 12 3.04 2.74 8.38
CA LYS A 12 2.50 3.93 7.72
C LYS A 12 1.41 4.60 8.54
N PHE A 13 0.53 3.83 9.20
CA PHE A 13 -0.48 4.38 10.09
C PHE A 13 0.14 5.07 11.31
N ARG A 14 1.28 4.57 11.81
CA ARG A 14 2.01 5.19 12.93
C ARG A 14 2.70 6.50 12.57
N ILE A 15 3.26 6.61 11.36
CA ILE A 15 4.06 7.76 10.90
C ILE A 15 3.19 8.87 10.28
N ARG A 16 1.86 8.69 10.26
CA ARG A 16 0.94 9.67 9.69
C ARG A 16 1.04 11.04 10.40
N PRO A 17 0.73 12.15 9.70
CA PRO A 17 0.76 13.49 10.30
C PRO A 17 -0.18 13.59 11.51
N VAL A 18 0.12 14.53 12.42
CA VAL A 18 -0.74 14.76 13.60
C VAL A 18 -2.10 15.28 13.14
N MET A 19 -3.16 14.65 13.64
CA MET A 19 -4.53 15.04 13.39
C MET A 19 -4.91 16.22 14.30
N SER A 20 -5.51 17.27 13.73
CA SER A 20 -6.13 18.37 14.49
C SER A 20 -7.48 17.94 15.10
N GLY A 21 -8.15 16.99 14.45
CA GLY A 21 -9.34 16.28 14.90
C GLY A 21 -9.48 14.95 14.15
N PHE A 22 -10.45 14.10 14.48
CA PHE A 22 -10.61 12.82 13.80
C PHE A 22 -10.77 13.00 12.29
N GLY A 23 -9.78 12.56 11.51
CA GLY A 23 -9.76 12.72 10.06
C GLY A 23 -9.47 14.14 9.55
N ILE A 24 -9.26 15.11 10.45
CA ILE A 24 -8.97 16.51 10.09
C ILE A 24 -7.45 16.70 10.14
N TYR A 25 -6.91 17.02 8.98
CA TYR A 25 -5.51 17.37 8.80
C TYR A 25 -5.41 18.76 8.20
N ASP A 26 -4.34 19.45 8.53
CA ASP A 26 -4.03 20.72 7.92
C ASP A 26 -3.79 20.55 6.40
N PRO A 27 -4.50 21.31 5.53
CA PRO A 27 -4.43 21.12 4.07
C PRO A 27 -3.06 21.46 3.50
N THR A 28 -2.34 22.43 4.07
CA THR A 28 -0.96 22.74 3.65
C THR A 28 0.02 21.62 4.01
N THR A 29 -0.23 20.91 5.10
CA THR A 29 0.56 19.75 5.50
C THR A 29 0.30 18.55 4.60
N ILE A 30 -0.95 18.26 4.20
CA ILE A 30 -1.23 17.13 3.30
C ILE A 30 -0.82 17.41 1.86
N MET A 31 -1.13 18.59 1.35
CA MET A 31 -0.97 18.92 -0.08
C MET A 31 0.43 19.45 -0.42
N ASN A 32 1.38 19.31 0.50
CA ASN A 32 2.78 19.62 0.25
C ASN A 32 3.30 18.77 -0.92
N ALA A 33 3.93 19.41 -1.91
CA ALA A 33 4.45 18.77 -3.12
C ALA A 33 5.37 17.57 -2.82
N GLN A 34 6.18 17.65 -1.76
CA GLN A 34 7.06 16.55 -1.36
C GLN A 34 6.27 15.33 -0.86
N ILE A 35 5.26 15.57 -0.02
CA ILE A 35 4.38 14.52 0.52
C ILE A 35 3.57 13.89 -0.61
N LEU A 36 3.05 14.71 -1.53
CA LEU A 36 2.29 14.23 -2.68
C LEU A 36 3.14 13.35 -3.59
N HIS A 37 4.38 13.77 -3.91
CA HIS A 37 5.29 12.98 -4.74
C HIS A 37 5.65 11.63 -4.08
N LEU A 38 5.89 11.63 -2.76
CA LEU A 38 6.11 10.39 -2.00
C LEU A 38 4.88 9.48 -2.03
N ALA A 39 3.69 10.02 -1.78
CA ALA A 39 2.44 9.27 -1.80
C ALA A 39 2.15 8.67 -3.18
N GLN A 40 2.41 9.42 -4.25
CA GLN A 40 2.29 8.91 -5.62
C GLN A 40 3.27 7.77 -5.88
N ARG A 41 4.55 7.93 -5.54
CA ARG A 41 5.56 6.87 -5.70
C ARG A 41 5.18 5.60 -4.94
N GLU A 42 4.70 5.73 -3.71
CA GLU A 42 4.19 4.61 -2.94
C GLU A 42 2.97 3.95 -3.59
N GLY A 43 2.06 4.73 -4.17
CA GLY A 43 0.92 4.23 -4.94
C GLY A 43 1.35 3.39 -6.13
N TRP A 44 2.31 3.87 -6.92
CA TRP A 44 2.87 3.15 -8.06
C TRP A 44 3.55 1.84 -7.65
N ILE A 45 4.35 1.86 -6.58
CA ILE A 45 5.02 0.66 -6.07
C ILE A 45 3.99 -0.37 -5.60
N LYS A 46 2.95 0.04 -4.86
CA LYS A 46 1.88 -0.86 -4.44
C LYS A 46 1.13 -1.45 -5.62
N LEU A 47 0.80 -0.63 -6.62
CA LEU A 47 0.12 -1.08 -7.83
C LEU A 47 0.92 -2.19 -8.52
N GLY A 48 2.23 -1.98 -8.72
CA GLY A 48 3.12 -2.98 -9.30
C GLY A 48 3.19 -4.27 -8.47
N PHE A 49 3.35 -4.14 -7.15
CA PHE A 49 3.36 -5.29 -6.24
C PHE A 49 2.08 -6.11 -6.32
N TYR A 50 0.91 -5.47 -6.28
CA TYR A 50 -0.37 -6.17 -6.36
C TYR A 50 -0.60 -6.82 -7.73
N MET A 51 -0.16 -6.18 -8.82
CA MET A 51 -0.27 -6.75 -10.16
C MET A 51 0.55 -8.04 -10.30
N ILE A 52 1.81 -8.04 -9.84
CA ILE A 52 2.67 -9.25 -9.87
C ILE A 52 2.10 -10.34 -8.97
N THR A 53 1.71 -9.97 -7.75
CA THR A 53 1.16 -10.90 -6.75
C THR A 53 -0.17 -11.51 -7.23
N PHE A 54 -0.99 -10.77 -7.96
CA PHE A 54 -2.22 -11.27 -8.57
C PHE A 54 -1.95 -12.41 -9.55
N PHE A 55 -1.02 -12.23 -10.50
CA PHE A 55 -0.67 -13.28 -11.44
C PHE A 55 -0.02 -14.49 -10.76
N TYR A 56 0.80 -14.26 -9.73
CA TYR A 56 1.38 -15.34 -8.94
C TYR A 56 0.30 -16.20 -8.25
N TYR A 57 -0.67 -15.57 -7.56
CA TYR A 57 -1.75 -16.33 -6.93
C TYR A 57 -2.64 -17.03 -7.96
N LEU A 58 -2.91 -16.40 -9.11
CA LEU A 58 -3.66 -17.02 -10.19
C LEU A 58 -2.92 -18.27 -10.73
N TYR A 59 -1.61 -18.18 -10.93
CA TYR A 59 -0.79 -19.34 -11.34
C TYR A 59 -0.85 -20.46 -10.30
N CYS A 60 -0.65 -20.15 -9.02
CA CYS A 60 -0.72 -21.16 -7.96
C CYS A 60 -2.09 -21.84 -7.88
N MET A 61 -3.18 -21.08 -8.02
CA MET A 61 -4.54 -21.63 -8.02
C MET A 61 -4.76 -22.61 -9.18
N ILE A 62 -4.33 -22.24 -10.40
CA ILE A 62 -4.45 -23.11 -11.58
C ILE A 62 -3.57 -24.35 -11.43
N ALA A 63 -2.34 -24.18 -10.95
CA ALA A 63 -1.41 -25.29 -10.75
C ALA A 63 -1.91 -26.32 -9.74
N GLU A 64 -2.60 -25.87 -8.68
CA GLU A 64 -3.20 -26.77 -7.70
C GLU A 64 -4.44 -27.47 -8.26
N LEU A 65 -5.28 -26.76 -9.01
CA LEU A 65 -6.46 -27.33 -9.66
C LEU A 65 -6.11 -28.42 -10.69
N ILE A 66 -4.96 -28.30 -11.37
CA ILE A 66 -4.46 -29.33 -12.32
C ILE A 66 -3.82 -30.51 -11.59
N ARG A 67 -3.34 -30.30 -10.36
CA ARG A 67 -2.70 -31.35 -9.56
C ARG A 67 -3.71 -32.28 -8.90
N GLU A 68 -4.94 -31.80 -8.67
CA GLU A 68 -6.12 -32.63 -8.36
C GLU A 68 -6.63 -33.39 -9.60
#